data_AF-A0A3D6BPP0-F1
#
_entry.id   AF-A0A3D6BPP0-F1
#
_cell.length_a   1.000
_cell.length_b   1.000
_cell.length_c   1.000
_cell.angle_alpha   90.00
_cell.angle_beta   90.00
_cell.angle_gamma   90.00
#
_symmetry.space_group_name_H-M   'P 1'
#
loop_
_entity.id
_entity.type
_entity.pdbx_description
1 polymer ?
#
loop_
_entity_poly.entity_id
_entity_poly.type
_entity_poly.pdbx_seq_one_letter_code
_entity_poly.pdbx_strand_id
1 'polypeptide(L)'
;SDTSELTFPVSQYTHTTSGNFKCSITGGYRYRGTAQANLSGLYFFADYCSNEIGILENNGGTWNMTFTEPYSGNGWTGFGEDVNGEIYIAGIDSGNIYRILDASLGIEENTLLQIKMYPNPASNSFIVKSNNPQVVIESIHIYNLQGKLIKSITKNTASEIHIGTKSLATGLYLTEVISNSGSKTTHKLLIK
;
A
#
# COMPACT_ATOMS: atom_id res chain seq x y z
N SER A 1 12.71 -18.68 -44.38
CA SER A 1 12.22 -17.41 -43.82
C SER A 1 13.22 -16.98 -42.78
N ASP A 2 13.87 -15.84 -42.99
CA ASP A 2 14.92 -15.31 -42.11
C ASP A 2 14.28 -14.81 -40.80
N THR A 3 14.67 -15.39 -39.67
CA THR A 3 14.10 -15.11 -38.33
C THR A 3 14.88 -14.02 -37.57
N SER A 4 15.90 -13.42 -38.19
CA SER A 4 16.83 -12.49 -37.52
C SER A 4 16.33 -11.06 -37.34
N GLU A 5 15.18 -10.70 -37.94
CA GLU A 5 14.55 -9.37 -37.78
C GLU A 5 13.24 -9.40 -36.96
N LEU A 6 12.87 -10.55 -36.37
CA LEU A 6 11.65 -10.68 -35.58
C LEU A 6 11.89 -10.25 -34.14
N THR A 7 11.28 -9.14 -33.72
CA THR A 7 11.15 -8.81 -32.30
C THR A 7 10.00 -9.62 -31.72
N PHE A 8 10.32 -10.66 -30.96
CA PHE A 8 9.31 -11.49 -30.31
C PHE A 8 8.52 -10.68 -29.25
N PRO A 9 7.24 -11.03 -29.01
CA PRO A 9 6.44 -10.36 -28.00
C PRO A 9 7.07 -10.53 -26.63
N VAL A 10 7.10 -9.44 -25.87
CA VAL A 10 7.70 -9.41 -24.52
C VAL A 10 6.89 -10.20 -23.48
N SER A 11 5.62 -10.48 -23.75
CA SER A 11 4.75 -11.32 -22.94
C SER A 11 3.60 -11.88 -23.80
N GLN A 12 3.09 -13.06 -23.45
CA GLN A 12 1.95 -13.69 -24.10
C GLN A 12 0.81 -13.89 -23.10
N TYR A 13 -0.36 -13.37 -23.45
CA TYR A 13 -1.59 -13.53 -22.69
C TYR A 13 -2.34 -14.79 -23.12
N THR A 14 -2.76 -15.63 -22.16
CA THR A 14 -3.46 -16.90 -22.43
C THR A 14 -4.92 -16.83 -21.97
N HIS A 15 -5.84 -17.09 -22.91
CA HIS A 15 -7.29 -16.98 -22.70
C HIS A 15 -7.92 -18.14 -21.90
N THR A 16 -7.19 -19.24 -21.68
CA THR A 16 -7.76 -20.50 -21.19
C THR A 16 -7.03 -21.12 -19.99
N THR A 17 -5.87 -20.59 -19.59
CA THR A 17 -4.96 -21.30 -18.67
C THR A 17 -4.59 -20.50 -17.41
N SER A 18 -5.16 -19.31 -17.23
CA SER A 18 -4.77 -18.37 -16.16
C SER A 18 -5.87 -18.10 -15.13
N GLY A 19 -6.78 -19.05 -14.93
CA GLY A 19 -7.87 -18.97 -13.94
C GLY A 19 -9.21 -18.58 -14.55
N ASN A 20 -9.57 -17.30 -14.49
CA ASN A 20 -10.84 -16.77 -14.98
C ASN A 20 -10.97 -16.84 -16.51
N PHE A 21 -12.20 -16.87 -17.02
CA PHE A 21 -12.46 -16.80 -18.47
C PHE A 21 -12.05 -15.42 -18.99
N LYS A 22 -11.20 -15.44 -20.01
CA LYS A 22 -10.57 -14.26 -20.61
C LYS A 22 -10.87 -14.26 -22.10
N CYS A 23 -11.18 -13.11 -22.69
CA CYS A 23 -11.68 -13.07 -24.06
C CYS A 23 -11.18 -11.91 -24.91
N SER A 24 -10.86 -10.77 -24.31
CA SER A 24 -10.57 -9.56 -25.06
C SER A 24 -9.82 -8.56 -24.19
N ILE A 25 -8.55 -8.33 -24.56
CA ILE A 25 -7.78 -7.22 -24.01
C ILE A 25 -8.30 -5.93 -24.63
N THR A 26 -8.78 -5.01 -23.79
CA THR A 26 -9.44 -3.77 -24.24
C THR A 26 -8.50 -2.58 -24.37
N GLY A 27 -7.22 -2.78 -24.03
CA GLY A 27 -6.16 -1.81 -24.27
C GLY A 27 -5.02 -1.98 -23.27
N GLY A 28 -4.08 -1.04 -23.29
CA GLY A 28 -3.08 -0.94 -22.24
C GLY A 28 -2.24 0.32 -22.32
N TYR A 29 -1.73 0.75 -21.17
CA TYR A 29 -1.01 2.01 -20.99
C TYR A 29 0.19 1.81 -20.07
N ARG A 30 1.28 2.52 -20.39
CA ARG A 30 2.45 2.59 -19.52
C ARG A 30 2.33 3.79 -18.59
N TYR A 31 2.41 3.56 -17.29
CA TYR A 31 2.31 4.65 -16.31
C TYR A 31 3.53 5.55 -16.35
N ARG A 32 3.29 6.86 -16.47
CA ARG A 32 4.29 7.94 -16.53
C ARG A 32 4.05 9.03 -15.49
N GLY A 33 3.05 8.85 -14.64
CA GLY A 33 2.68 9.77 -13.59
C GLY A 33 3.78 9.95 -12.55
N THR A 34 3.79 11.11 -11.91
CA THR A 34 4.74 11.42 -10.83
C THR A 34 4.13 11.27 -9.45
N ALA A 35 2.80 11.15 -9.33
CA ALA A 35 2.14 11.07 -8.03
C ALA A 35 2.35 9.69 -7.36
N GLN A 36 2.58 8.63 -8.14
CA GLN A 36 2.75 7.26 -7.64
C GLN A 36 4.03 6.64 -8.16
N ALA A 37 5.14 6.93 -7.47
CA ALA A 37 6.49 6.50 -7.88
C ALA A 37 6.60 4.98 -8.12
N ASN A 38 5.91 4.17 -7.33
CA ASN A 38 5.92 2.70 -7.45
C ASN A 38 5.23 2.17 -8.71
N LEU A 39 4.37 2.97 -9.35
CA LEU A 39 3.75 2.58 -10.62
C LEU A 39 4.62 2.98 -11.82
N SER A 40 5.65 3.81 -11.61
CA SER A 40 6.50 4.36 -12.68
C SER A 40 7.04 3.27 -13.59
N GLY A 41 6.64 3.33 -14.87
CA GLY A 41 7.12 2.43 -15.90
C GLY A 41 6.42 1.09 -16.01
N LEU A 42 5.50 0.75 -15.08
CA LEU A 42 4.62 -0.41 -15.18
C LEU A 42 3.67 -0.25 -16.37
N TYR A 43 3.34 -1.36 -17.02
CA TYR A 43 2.37 -1.40 -18.10
C TYR A 43 1.09 -2.10 -17.66
N PHE A 44 -0.03 -1.39 -17.75
CA PHE A 44 -1.35 -1.86 -17.37
C PHE A 44 -2.14 -2.26 -18.61
N PHE A 45 -2.92 -3.33 -18.50
CA PHE A 45 -3.89 -3.75 -19.51
C PHE A 45 -5.09 -4.37 -18.81
N ALA A 46 -6.21 -4.56 -19.50
CA ALA A 46 -7.41 -5.14 -18.89
C ALA A 46 -8.09 -6.10 -19.84
N ASP A 47 -8.76 -7.12 -19.29
CA ASP A 47 -9.61 -8.02 -20.04
C ASP A 47 -11.09 -7.75 -19.73
N TYR A 48 -11.89 -7.64 -20.80
CA TYR A 48 -13.31 -7.34 -20.70
C TYR A 48 -14.10 -8.43 -19.96
N CYS A 49 -13.82 -9.70 -20.25
CA CYS A 49 -14.59 -10.81 -19.71
C CYS A 49 -14.20 -11.13 -18.28
N SER A 50 -12.91 -11.12 -17.96
CA SER A 50 -12.46 -11.46 -16.61
C SER A 50 -12.59 -10.29 -15.64
N ASN A 51 -12.74 -9.04 -16.11
CA ASN A 51 -12.70 -7.83 -15.30
C ASN A 51 -11.41 -7.67 -14.48
N GLU A 52 -10.34 -8.37 -14.86
CA GLU A 52 -9.03 -8.26 -14.24
C GLU A 52 -8.21 -7.17 -14.94
N ILE A 53 -7.36 -6.51 -14.16
CA ILE A 53 -6.33 -5.61 -14.67
C ILE A 53 -5.01 -6.36 -14.58
N GLY A 54 -4.36 -6.54 -15.72
CA GLY A 54 -3.02 -7.11 -15.82
C GLY A 54 -1.95 -6.04 -15.69
N ILE A 55 -0.85 -6.41 -15.05
CA ILE A 55 0.29 -5.54 -14.78
C ILE A 55 1.54 -6.23 -15.31
N LEU A 56 2.27 -5.55 -16.18
CA LEU A 56 3.57 -5.97 -16.68
C LEU A 56 4.66 -5.09 -16.09
N GLU A 57 5.60 -5.74 -15.43
CA GLU A 57 6.81 -5.14 -14.87
C GLU A 57 8.05 -5.67 -15.59
N ASN A 58 8.96 -4.78 -15.96
CA ASN A 58 10.26 -5.16 -16.52
C ASN A 58 11.34 -5.13 -15.45
N ASN A 59 11.82 -6.31 -15.07
CA ASN A 59 12.91 -6.51 -14.12
C ASN A 59 14.19 -6.86 -14.87
N GLY A 60 14.84 -5.86 -15.46
CA GLY A 60 16.15 -6.00 -16.08
C GLY A 60 16.17 -6.90 -17.33
N GLY A 61 15.08 -6.93 -18.10
CA GLY A 61 14.92 -7.76 -19.30
C GLY A 61 13.94 -8.93 -19.13
N THR A 62 13.59 -9.29 -17.89
CA THR A 62 12.55 -10.27 -17.59
C THR A 62 11.22 -9.56 -17.34
N TRP A 63 10.18 -9.96 -18.04
CA TRP A 63 8.83 -9.41 -17.87
C TRP A 63 8.00 -10.27 -16.94
N ASN A 64 7.61 -9.70 -15.80
CA ASN A 64 6.71 -10.33 -14.85
C ASN A 64 5.29 -9.84 -15.12
N MET A 65 4.33 -10.78 -15.23
CA MET A 65 2.92 -10.49 -15.43
C MET A 65 2.13 -10.90 -14.20
N THR A 66 1.42 -9.96 -13.60
CA THR A 66 0.48 -10.21 -12.49
C THR A 66 -0.90 -9.69 -12.84
N PHE A 67 -1.92 -10.14 -12.11
CA PHE A 67 -3.30 -9.72 -12.29
C PHE A 67 -3.88 -9.28 -10.95
N THR A 68 -4.77 -8.28 -10.99
CA THR A 68 -5.64 -7.96 -9.86
C THR A 68 -6.70 -9.05 -9.67
N GLU A 69 -7.35 -9.04 -8.51
CA GLU A 69 -8.65 -9.69 -8.38
C GLU A 69 -9.67 -9.08 -9.37
N PRO A 70 -10.69 -9.84 -9.82
CA PRO A 70 -11.73 -9.35 -10.71
C PRO A 70 -12.54 -8.20 -10.10
N TYR A 71 -12.62 -7.09 -10.81
CA TYR A 71 -13.51 -5.97 -10.46
C TYR A 71 -14.89 -6.16 -11.11
N SER A 72 -15.61 -7.19 -10.66
CA SER A 72 -16.91 -7.59 -11.22
C SER A 72 -17.88 -6.42 -11.42
N GLY A 73 -18.54 -6.40 -12.58
CA GLY A 73 -19.57 -5.41 -12.93
C GLY A 73 -19.05 -4.11 -13.51
N ASN A 74 -17.76 -4.04 -13.90
CA ASN A 74 -17.23 -2.85 -14.56
C ASN A 74 -17.22 -2.92 -16.08
N GLY A 75 -16.87 -4.06 -16.68
CA GLY A 75 -16.72 -4.20 -18.12
C GLY A 75 -15.64 -3.24 -18.63
N TRP A 76 -14.38 -3.51 -18.32
CA TRP A 76 -13.27 -2.62 -18.66
C TRP A 76 -13.14 -2.47 -20.18
N THR A 77 -13.33 -1.25 -20.69
CA THR A 77 -13.40 -1.00 -22.15
C THR A 77 -12.32 -0.07 -22.68
N GLY A 78 -11.60 0.64 -21.82
CA GLY A 78 -10.54 1.52 -22.25
C GLY A 78 -9.80 2.17 -21.11
N PHE A 79 -8.69 2.80 -21.46
CA PHE A 79 -7.82 3.55 -20.55
C PHE A 79 -7.62 4.98 -21.06
N GLY A 80 -7.33 5.89 -20.14
CA GLY A 80 -6.94 7.26 -20.43
C GLY A 80 -5.82 7.74 -19.51
N GLU A 81 -5.15 8.80 -19.91
CA GLU A 81 -4.05 9.43 -19.17
C GLU A 81 -4.39 10.92 -18.99
N ASP A 82 -4.15 11.48 -17.80
CA ASP A 82 -4.29 12.92 -17.58
C ASP A 82 -3.01 13.69 -17.98
N VAL A 83 -3.02 15.02 -17.80
CA VAL A 83 -1.87 15.89 -18.13
C VAL A 83 -0.64 15.64 -17.26
N ASN A 84 -0.79 14.96 -16.12
CA ASN A 84 0.29 14.65 -15.19
C ASN A 84 0.83 13.22 -15.41
N GLY A 85 0.26 12.45 -16.33
CA GLY A 85 0.66 11.07 -16.62
C GLY A 85 -0.04 10.01 -15.77
N GLU A 86 -1.07 10.39 -15.00
CA GLU A 86 -1.85 9.48 -14.17
C GLU A 86 -2.85 8.70 -15.02
N ILE A 87 -3.00 7.39 -14.75
CA ILE A 87 -3.82 6.50 -15.57
C ILE A 87 -5.22 6.33 -14.98
N TYR A 88 -6.20 6.30 -15.88
CA TYR A 88 -7.60 6.04 -15.63
C TYR A 88 -8.10 4.88 -16.48
N ILE A 89 -9.12 4.17 -16.01
CA ILE A 89 -9.78 3.05 -16.70
C ILE A 89 -11.30 3.27 -16.72
N ALA A 90 -11.93 3.00 -17.86
CA ALA A 90 -13.35 3.18 -18.08
C ALA A 90 -14.09 1.84 -17.98
N GLY A 91 -15.11 1.79 -17.13
CA GLY A 91 -16.04 0.66 -17.02
C GLY A 91 -17.34 0.97 -17.75
N ILE A 92 -17.67 0.23 -18.80
CA ILE A 92 -18.91 0.47 -19.57
C ILE A 92 -20.15 0.01 -18.80
N ASP A 93 -20.06 -1.08 -18.06
CA ASP A 93 -21.18 -1.66 -17.32
C ASP A 93 -21.48 -0.83 -16.07
N SER A 94 -20.44 -0.30 -15.42
CA SER A 94 -20.60 0.58 -14.25
C SER A 94 -20.84 2.04 -14.62
N GLY A 95 -20.53 2.45 -15.85
CA GLY A 95 -20.67 3.83 -16.34
C GLY A 95 -19.68 4.82 -15.72
N ASN A 96 -18.62 4.33 -15.07
CA ASN A 96 -17.67 5.13 -14.29
C ASN A 96 -16.27 5.14 -14.91
N ILE A 97 -15.52 6.20 -14.58
CA ILE A 97 -14.08 6.29 -14.83
C ILE A 97 -13.37 6.17 -13.48
N TYR A 98 -12.45 5.21 -13.38
CA TYR A 98 -11.67 4.94 -12.17
C TYR A 98 -10.24 5.39 -12.39
N ARG A 99 -9.61 5.94 -11.36
CA ARG A 99 -8.16 6.20 -11.36
C ARG A 99 -7.43 4.96 -10.84
N ILE A 100 -6.39 4.53 -11.53
CA ILE A 100 -5.51 3.47 -11.04
C ILE A 100 -4.65 4.05 -9.93
N LEU A 101 -4.66 3.37 -8.78
CA LEU A 101 -3.84 3.75 -7.63
C LEU A 101 -3.03 2.54 -7.18
N ASP A 102 -1.76 2.77 -6.84
CA ASP A 102 -0.96 1.83 -6.08
C ASP A 102 -1.62 1.55 -4.73
N ALA A 103 -1.87 0.27 -4.47
CA ALA A 103 -2.38 -0.20 -3.19
C ALA A 103 -1.35 0.00 -2.05
N SER A 104 -0.06 0.22 -2.33
CA SER A 104 0.92 0.52 -1.27
C SER A 104 0.58 1.78 -0.47
N LEU A 105 -0.12 2.75 -1.08
CA LEU A 105 -0.65 3.94 -0.40
C LEU A 105 -1.76 3.61 0.63
N GLY A 106 -2.26 2.37 0.65
CA GLY A 106 -3.19 1.84 1.66
C GLY A 106 -2.65 0.64 2.46
N ILE A 107 -1.57 -0.01 2.02
CA ILE A 107 -0.99 -1.19 2.68
C ILE A 107 0.09 -0.81 3.70
N GLU A 108 0.76 0.33 3.56
CA GLU A 108 1.73 0.79 4.57
C GLU A 108 1.11 1.26 5.89
N GLU A 109 -0.18 1.61 5.94
CA GLU A 109 -0.79 2.09 7.18
C GLU A 109 -1.33 0.98 8.10
N ASN A 110 -1.54 -0.26 7.65
CA ASN A 110 -2.34 -1.17 8.51
C ASN A 110 -2.21 -2.69 8.36
N THR A 111 -1.06 -3.25 8.00
CA THR A 111 -0.92 -4.73 8.02
C THR A 111 0.17 -5.34 8.89
N LEU A 112 1.15 -4.60 9.44
CA LEU A 112 2.26 -5.28 10.16
C LEU A 112 2.72 -4.67 11.49
N LEU A 113 2.15 -3.56 11.94
CA LEU A 113 2.42 -3.03 13.29
C LEU A 113 1.39 -3.55 14.29
N GLN A 114 1.53 -4.81 14.69
CA GLN A 114 0.81 -5.36 15.84
C GLN A 114 1.35 -4.78 17.15
N ILE A 115 1.25 -3.46 17.32
CA ILE A 115 1.66 -2.76 18.52
C ILE A 115 0.61 -2.94 19.60
N LYS A 116 1.04 -3.37 20.79
CA LYS A 116 0.24 -3.41 22.01
C LYS A 116 0.76 -2.36 22.99
N MET A 117 -0.18 -1.67 23.62
CA MET A 117 0.10 -0.72 24.69
C MET A 117 -0.64 -1.10 25.97
N TYR A 118 0.10 -1.39 27.05
CA TYR A 118 -0.49 -1.83 28.31
C TYR A 118 0.38 -1.47 29.54
N PRO A 119 -0.22 -1.28 30.73
CA PRO A 119 -1.67 -1.17 30.94
C PRO A 119 -2.21 0.14 30.36
N ASN A 120 -3.46 0.10 29.90
CA ASN A 120 -4.23 1.29 29.56
C ASN A 120 -5.61 1.13 30.23
N PRO A 121 -5.94 1.91 31.27
CA PRO A 121 -5.24 3.11 31.74
C PRO A 121 -3.91 2.84 32.48
N ALA A 122 -2.94 3.76 32.37
CA ALA A 122 -1.62 3.67 33.01
C ALA A 122 -1.49 4.63 34.21
N SER A 123 -0.91 4.18 35.31
CA SER A 123 -0.66 5.01 36.51
C SER A 123 0.82 5.38 36.69
N ASN A 124 1.72 4.38 36.68
CA ASN A 124 3.15 4.59 36.91
C ASN A 124 3.99 4.47 35.64
N SER A 125 3.63 3.51 34.79
CA SER A 125 4.30 3.21 33.54
C SER A 125 3.35 2.48 32.59
N PHE A 126 3.72 2.48 31.31
CA PHE A 126 3.12 1.63 30.30
C PHE A 126 4.22 1.09 29.38
N ILE A 127 3.88 0.00 28.70
CA ILE A 127 4.74 -0.71 27.76
C ILE A 127 4.19 -0.47 26.37
N VAL A 128 5.09 -0.24 25.41
CA VAL A 128 4.80 -0.29 23.97
C VAL A 128 5.58 -1.46 23.40
N LYS A 129 4.86 -2.42 22.81
CA LYS A 129 5.44 -3.68 22.35
C LYS A 129 4.96 -4.04 20.96
N SER A 130 5.87 -4.45 20.08
CA SER A 130 5.52 -5.16 18.85
C SER A 130 5.30 -6.64 19.13
N ASN A 131 4.19 -7.22 18.66
CA ASN A 131 3.99 -8.67 18.66
C ASN A 131 4.74 -9.37 17.51
N ASN A 132 5.26 -8.62 16.54
CA ASN A 132 6.10 -9.17 15.47
C ASN A 132 7.58 -8.98 15.83
N PRO A 133 8.36 -10.07 16.02
CA PRO A 133 9.76 -9.98 16.41
C PRO A 133 10.67 -9.35 15.35
N GLN A 134 10.22 -9.27 14.09
CA GLN A 134 10.96 -8.61 13.01
C GLN A 134 10.76 -7.09 12.99
N VAL A 135 9.81 -6.58 13.78
CA VAL A 135 9.48 -5.15 13.85
C VAL A 135 10.18 -4.54 15.05
N VAL A 136 10.99 -3.52 14.77
CA VAL A 136 11.68 -2.71 15.77
C VAL A 136 10.99 -1.36 15.87
N ILE A 137 10.80 -0.86 17.10
CA ILE A 137 10.20 0.46 17.33
C ILE A 137 11.31 1.50 17.25
N GLU A 138 11.31 2.30 16.19
CA GLU A 138 12.30 3.35 15.96
C GLU A 138 11.99 4.61 16.78
N SER A 139 10.73 5.04 16.80
CA SER A 139 10.31 6.20 17.58
C SER A 139 8.89 6.12 18.12
N ILE A 140 8.67 6.83 19.23
CA ILE A 140 7.37 7.01 19.87
C ILE A 140 7.16 8.51 20.14
N HIS A 141 6.03 9.04 19.71
CA HIS A 141 5.59 10.39 19.97
C HIS A 141 4.28 10.39 20.75
N ILE A 142 4.22 11.14 21.86
CA ILE A 142 3.04 11.24 22.71
C ILE A 142 2.52 12.68 22.62
N TYR A 143 1.27 12.81 22.20
CA TYR A 143 0.57 14.08 22.02
C TYR A 143 -0.59 14.21 22.99
N ASN A 144 -0.86 15.42 23.44
CA ASN A 144 -2.14 15.72 24.11
C ASN A 144 -3.28 15.86 23.08
N LEU A 145 -4.52 16.06 23.54
CA LEU A 145 -5.69 16.20 22.65
C LEU A 145 -5.69 17.46 21.78
N GLN A 146 -4.87 18.47 22.10
CA GLN A 146 -4.67 19.64 21.22
C GLN A 146 -3.58 19.39 20.15
N GLY A 147 -3.01 18.18 20.07
CA GLY A 147 -1.94 17.84 19.12
C GLY A 147 -0.56 18.34 19.54
N LYS A 148 -0.40 18.88 20.76
CA LYS A 148 0.92 19.29 21.26
C LYS A 148 1.74 18.07 21.62
N LEU A 149 2.96 17.97 21.08
CA LEU A 149 3.93 16.94 21.44
C LEU A 149 4.39 17.13 22.89
N ILE A 150 4.19 16.11 23.72
CA ILE A 150 4.53 16.11 25.15
C ILE A 150 5.80 15.31 25.42
N LYS A 151 5.99 14.19 24.72
CA LYS A 151 7.15 13.32 24.89
C LYS A 151 7.54 12.66 23.57
N SER A 152 8.84 12.56 23.33
CA SER A 152 9.40 11.87 22.17
C SER A 152 10.51 10.93 22.61
N ILE A 153 10.54 9.73 22.03
CA ILE A 153 11.60 8.73 22.14
C ILE A 153 12.00 8.42 20.71
N THR A 154 13.28 8.56 20.36
CA THR A 154 13.77 8.42 18.98
C THR A 154 14.99 7.52 18.91
N LYS A 155 15.24 6.93 17.73
CA LYS A 155 16.41 6.08 17.45
C LYS A 155 16.50 4.86 18.36
N ASN A 156 15.35 4.31 18.73
CA ASN A 156 15.30 3.07 19.49
C ASN A 156 15.43 1.86 18.55
N THR A 157 16.01 0.78 19.07
CA THR A 157 16.19 -0.47 18.33
C THR A 157 15.52 -1.67 19.00
N ALA A 158 14.73 -1.44 20.05
CA ALA A 158 13.99 -2.48 20.77
C ALA A 158 12.58 -2.69 20.19
N SER A 159 12.10 -3.93 20.27
CA SER A 159 10.70 -4.29 19.97
C SER A 159 9.76 -4.07 21.17
N GLU A 160 10.29 -3.74 22.34
CA GLU A 160 9.56 -3.43 23.57
C GLU A 160 10.21 -2.25 24.30
N ILE A 161 9.41 -1.27 24.72
CA ILE A 161 9.86 -0.07 25.42
C ILE A 161 8.99 0.17 26.65
N HIS A 162 9.63 0.44 27.78
CA HIS A 162 8.99 0.79 29.05
C HIS A 162 9.02 2.31 29.24
N ILE A 163 7.86 2.93 29.40
CA ILE A 163 7.72 4.39 29.50
C ILE A 163 7.08 4.75 30.85
N GLY A 164 7.80 5.52 31.66
CA GLY A 164 7.24 6.11 32.89
C GLY A 164 6.33 7.30 32.61
N THR A 165 5.25 7.41 33.41
CA THR A 165 4.19 8.44 33.27
C THR A 165 4.47 9.73 34.04
N LYS A 166 5.55 9.82 34.83
CA LYS A 166 5.87 10.97 35.70
C LYS A 166 5.84 12.35 35.01
N SER A 167 6.15 12.39 33.71
CA SER A 167 6.17 13.63 32.91
C SER A 167 4.84 13.92 32.20
N LEU A 168 3.81 13.10 32.41
CA LEU A 168 2.50 13.18 31.78
C LEU A 168 1.47 13.48 32.88
N ALA A 169 0.69 14.54 32.71
CA ALA A 169 -0.44 14.82 33.59
C ALA A 169 -1.56 13.78 33.37
N THR A 170 -2.40 13.55 34.38
CA THR A 170 -3.63 12.74 34.25
C THR A 170 -4.48 13.24 33.09
N GLY A 171 -4.91 12.33 32.21
CA GLY A 171 -5.67 12.71 31.02
C GLY A 171 -5.50 11.75 29.85
N LEU A 172 -6.11 12.10 28.72
CA LEU A 172 -6.08 11.33 27.48
C LEU A 172 -5.00 11.86 26.53
N TYR A 173 -4.27 10.93 25.92
CA TYR A 173 -3.18 11.18 24.98
C TYR A 173 -3.34 10.34 23.71
N LEU A 174 -2.71 10.80 22.63
CA LEU A 174 -2.48 10.03 21.42
C LEU A 174 -1.01 9.66 21.36
N THR A 175 -0.72 8.37 21.15
CA THR A 175 0.64 7.86 21.02
C THR A 175 0.84 7.36 19.60
N GLU A 176 1.69 8.04 18.85
CA GLU A 176 2.17 7.60 17.53
C GLU A 176 3.43 6.74 17.74
N VAL A 177 3.47 5.59 17.09
CA VAL A 177 4.58 4.63 17.13
C VAL A 177 5.04 4.39 15.70
N ILE A 178 6.35 4.54 15.47
CA ILE A 178 6.99 4.43 14.17
C ILE A 178 8.00 3.28 14.23
N SER A 179 7.93 2.36 13.28
CA SER A 179 8.88 1.25 13.16
C SER A 179 10.10 1.62 12.31
N ASN A 180 11.12 0.77 12.37
CA ASN A 180 12.31 0.84 11.51
C ASN A 180 12.03 0.73 10.00
N SER A 181 10.85 0.26 9.61
CA SER A 181 10.38 0.24 8.22
C SER A 181 9.72 1.55 7.79
N GLY A 182 9.58 2.53 8.69
CA GLY A 182 8.85 3.78 8.45
C GLY A 182 7.34 3.69 8.68
N SER A 183 6.80 2.48 8.88
CA SER A 183 5.37 2.28 9.16
C SER A 183 4.96 2.96 10.46
N LYS A 184 3.73 3.49 10.52
CA LYS A 184 3.21 4.25 11.67
C LYS A 184 1.91 3.68 12.18
N THR A 185 1.69 3.75 13.49
CA THR A 185 0.38 3.47 14.11
C THR A 185 0.10 4.45 15.24
N THR A 186 -1.17 4.76 15.47
CA THR A 186 -1.61 5.67 16.55
C THR A 186 -2.55 4.95 17.51
N HIS A 187 -2.28 5.07 18.81
CA HIS A 187 -3.07 4.48 19.88
C HIS A 187 -3.52 5.53 20.89
N LYS A 188 -4.73 5.38 21.44
CA LYS A 188 -5.20 6.18 22.57
C LYS A 188 -4.58 5.66 23.87
N LEU A 189 -4.09 6.57 24.71
CA LEU A 189 -3.50 6.27 26.02
C LEU A 189 -4.16 7.11 27.10
N LEU A 190 -4.74 6.46 28.11
CA LEU A 190 -5.28 7.13 29.30
C LEU A 190 -4.26 7.06 30.44
N ILE A 191 -3.88 8.21 30.99
CA ILE A 191 -3.05 8.33 32.19
C ILE A 191 -3.95 8.63 33.40
N LYS A 192 -3.80 7.88 34.48
CA LYS A 192 -4.45 8.09 35.78
C LYS A 192 -3.54 8.82 36.74
#